data_AF-A0A0K9GVD1-F1
#
_entry.id   AF-A0A0K9GVD1-F1
#
_cell.length_a   1.000
_cell.length_b   1.000
_cell.length_c   1.000
_cell.angle_alpha   90.00
_cell.angle_beta   90.00
_cell.angle_gamma   90.00
#
_symmetry.space_group_name_H-M   'P 1'
#
loop_
_entity.id
_entity.type
_entity.pdbx_description
1 polymer ?
#
loop_
_entity_poly.entity_id
_entity_poly.type
_entity_poly.pdbx_seq_one_letter_code
_entity_poly.pdbx_strand_id
1 'polypeptide(L)'
;MCYPKEYVSYLVHFHASRDYFECHEILEEYWKEVSPRERDSYWVGFIQIAVALYHYRRGNLAGAIKTIRKADSILQMNPAQIRKLGIEYDELMELIHDITEKITLKKPYQSVSLPICDKKLIEACLAGCREAGYRWMKESDLNDSLLINRHVLRDRSEVITERNKQLQIRKTKND
;
A
#
# COMPACT_ATOMS: atom_id res chain seq x y z
N MET A 1 -21.03 -7.13 -5.08
CA MET A 1 -20.40 -6.49 -3.91
C MET A 1 -19.84 -5.17 -4.36
N CYS A 2 -19.96 -4.14 -3.53
CA CYS A 2 -19.28 -2.87 -3.72
C CYS A 2 -18.00 -2.93 -2.87
N TYR A 3 -16.85 -2.60 -3.43
CA TYR A 3 -15.60 -2.53 -2.69
C TYR A 3 -15.46 -1.16 -2.02
N PRO A 4 -14.77 -1.06 -0.86
CA PRO A 4 -14.45 0.24 -0.27
C PRO A 4 -13.71 1.13 -1.26
N LYS A 5 -14.04 2.42 -1.28
CA LYS A 5 -13.43 3.37 -2.23
C LYS A 5 -11.92 3.49 -1.98
N GLU A 6 -11.53 3.48 -0.72
CA GLU A 6 -10.16 3.56 -0.23
C GLU A 6 -9.33 2.36 -0.70
N TYR A 7 -9.94 1.17 -0.71
CA TYR A 7 -9.30 -0.03 -1.24
C TYR A 7 -9.12 0.06 -2.77
N VAL A 8 -10.12 0.54 -3.51
CA VAL A 8 -10.00 0.75 -4.96
C VAL A 8 -8.94 1.81 -5.27
N SER A 9 -8.92 2.93 -4.54
CA SER A 9 -7.90 3.98 -4.68
C SER A 9 -6.50 3.47 -4.37
N TYR A 10 -6.34 2.64 -3.34
CA TYR A 10 -5.09 1.93 -3.06
C TYR A 10 -4.64 1.11 -4.27
N LEU A 11 -5.51 0.30 -4.86
CA LEU A 11 -5.16 -0.53 -6.03
C LEU A 11 -4.84 0.32 -7.26
N VAL A 12 -5.55 1.43 -7.48
CA VAL A 12 -5.27 2.41 -8.54
C VAL A 12 -3.87 2.99 -8.37
N HIS A 13 -3.51 3.47 -7.18
CA HIS A 13 -2.17 3.97 -6.93
C HIS A 13 -1.11 2.87 -7.00
N PHE A 14 -1.43 1.66 -6.55
CA PHE A 14 -0.51 0.53 -6.56
C PHE A 14 -0.17 0.07 -7.98
N HIS A 15 -1.15 0.04 -8.90
CA HIS A 15 -0.98 -0.50 -10.25
C HIS A 15 -0.76 0.55 -11.34
N ALA A 16 -1.28 1.76 -11.16
CA ALA A 16 -1.23 2.81 -12.18
C ALA A 16 -0.12 3.82 -11.89
N SER A 17 -0.16 4.51 -10.75
CA SER A 17 0.86 5.51 -10.43
C SER A 17 2.12 4.89 -9.82
N ARG A 18 2.04 3.66 -9.30
CA ARG A 18 3.11 3.01 -8.51
C ARG A 18 3.51 3.84 -7.29
N ASP A 19 2.56 4.58 -6.74
CA ASP A 19 2.80 5.46 -5.59
C ASP A 19 2.54 4.72 -4.29
N TYR A 20 3.55 3.96 -3.85
CA TYR A 20 3.44 3.17 -2.64
C TYR A 20 3.35 3.99 -1.35
N PHE A 21 3.75 5.26 -1.38
CA PHE A 21 3.55 6.14 -0.25
C PHE A 21 2.08 6.54 -0.14
N GLU A 22 1.45 6.92 -1.26
CA GLU A 22 0.01 7.18 -1.27
C GLU A 22 -0.82 5.97 -0.89
N CYS A 23 -0.40 4.79 -1.37
CA CYS A 23 -0.99 3.52 -0.98
C CYS A 23 -0.97 3.34 0.54
N HIS A 24 0.15 3.65 1.19
CA HIS A 24 0.27 3.61 2.65
C HIS A 24 -0.72 4.58 3.31
N GLU A 25 -0.72 5.86 2.91
CA GLU A 25 -1.56 6.88 3.55
C GLU A 25 -3.05 6.53 3.45
N ILE A 26 -3.53 6.19 2.25
CA ILE A 26 -4.94 5.87 1.99
C ILE A 26 -5.41 4.68 2.85
N LEU A 27 -4.66 3.57 2.84
CA LEU A 27 -5.08 2.40 3.60
C LEU A 27 -4.87 2.57 5.10
N GLU A 28 -3.88 3.35 5.55
CA GLU A 28 -3.66 3.58 6.98
C GLU A 28 -4.81 4.39 7.59
N GLU A 29 -5.29 5.42 6.88
CA GLU A 29 -6.48 6.18 7.27
C GLU A 29 -7.70 5.26 7.34
N TYR A 30 -7.97 4.51 6.26
CA TYR A 30 -9.08 3.57 6.22
C TYR A 30 -9.04 2.51 7.33
N TRP A 31 -7.86 1.90 7.57
CA TRP A 31 -7.68 0.93 8.64
C TRP A 31 -7.98 1.51 10.03
N LYS A 32 -7.57 2.75 10.30
CA LYS A 32 -7.85 3.44 11.56
C LYS A 32 -9.35 3.67 11.77
N GLU A 33 -10.12 3.83 10.70
CA GLU A 33 -11.57 3.98 10.76
C GLU A 33 -12.29 2.65 10.99
N VAL A 34 -11.94 1.61 10.23
CA VAL A 34 -12.73 0.36 10.22
C VAL A 34 -12.28 -0.70 11.22
N SER A 35 -11.03 -0.67 11.67
CA SER A 35 -10.49 -1.66 12.62
C SER A 35 -9.41 -1.05 13.52
N PRO A 36 -9.73 0.05 14.24
CA PRO A 36 -8.75 0.72 15.10
C PRO A 36 -8.19 -0.27 16.12
N ARG A 37 -6.86 -0.33 16.21
CA ARG A 37 -6.06 -1.17 17.14
C ARG A 37 -5.89 -2.63 16.73
N GLU A 38 -6.49 -3.11 15.65
CA GLU A 38 -6.24 -4.44 15.12
C GLU A 38 -4.94 -4.47 14.31
N ARG A 39 -3.82 -4.72 15.00
CA ARG A 39 -2.48 -4.72 14.39
C ARG A 39 -2.25 -5.87 13.41
N ASP A 40 -3.01 -6.96 13.55
CA ASP A 40 -2.95 -8.15 12.70
C ASP A 40 -4.05 -8.15 11.62
N SER A 41 -4.68 -6.98 11.39
CA SER A 41 -5.66 -6.79 10.32
C SER A 41 -5.00 -6.99 8.95
N TYR A 42 -5.70 -7.64 8.02
CA TYR A 42 -5.26 -7.79 6.64
C TYR A 42 -4.99 -6.45 5.95
N TRP A 43 -5.67 -5.37 6.36
CA TRP A 43 -5.36 -4.01 5.90
C TRP A 43 -3.92 -3.61 6.23
N VAL A 44 -3.46 -3.92 7.45
CA VAL A 44 -2.06 -3.72 7.84
C VAL A 44 -1.14 -4.55 6.93
N GLY A 45 -1.53 -5.77 6.57
CA GLY A 45 -0.81 -6.59 5.60
C GLY A 45 -0.58 -5.87 4.26
N PHE A 46 -1.64 -5.35 3.63
CA PHE A 46 -1.54 -4.59 2.37
C PHE A 46 -0.74 -3.29 2.50
N ILE A 47 -0.85 -2.59 3.63
CA ILE A 47 -0.02 -1.42 3.95
C ILE A 47 1.47 -1.82 3.98
N GLN A 48 1.80 -2.93 4.65
CA GLN A 48 3.18 -3.43 4.73
C GLN A 48 3.73 -3.82 3.35
N ILE A 49 2.91 -4.38 2.43
CA ILE A 49 3.35 -4.64 1.04
C ILE A 49 3.78 -3.34 0.37
N ALA A 50 2.96 -2.29 0.42
CA ALA A 50 3.29 -1.01 -0.20
C ALA A 50 4.58 -0.42 0.40
N VAL A 51 4.71 -0.41 1.73
CA VAL A 51 5.91 0.08 2.43
C VAL A 51 7.16 -0.74 2.06
N ALA A 52 7.03 -2.06 1.91
CA ALA A 52 8.15 -2.93 1.54
C ALA A 52 8.63 -2.61 0.12
N LEU A 53 7.72 -2.46 -0.84
CA LEU A 53 8.04 -2.09 -2.22
C LEU A 53 8.63 -0.68 -2.32
N TYR A 54 8.17 0.27 -1.49
CA TYR A 54 8.78 1.59 -1.38
C TYR A 54 10.25 1.51 -0.92
N HIS A 55 10.53 0.75 0.14
CA HIS A 55 11.90 0.52 0.59
C HIS A 55 12.75 -0.19 -0.46
N TYR A 56 12.18 -1.20 -1.12
CA TYR A 56 12.88 -1.97 -2.14
C TYR A 56 13.28 -1.09 -3.33
N ARG A 57 12.35 -0.26 -3.82
CA ARG A 57 12.60 0.71 -4.90
C ARG A 57 13.73 1.69 -4.56
N ARG A 58 13.86 2.09 -3.29
CA ARG A 58 14.93 3.00 -2.83
C ARG A 58 16.25 2.30 -2.49
N GLY A 59 16.37 0.99 -2.75
CA GLY A 59 17.56 0.22 -2.40
C GLY A 59 17.73 -0.04 -0.89
N ASN A 60 16.74 0.31 -0.06
CA ASN A 60 16.74 -0.05 1.35
C ASN A 60 16.30 -1.51 1.54
N LEU A 61 17.16 -2.44 1.17
CA LEU A 61 16.85 -3.88 1.20
C LEU A 61 16.58 -4.40 2.61
N ALA A 62 17.28 -3.88 3.63
CA ALA A 62 17.07 -4.26 5.03
C ALA A 62 15.68 -3.83 5.55
N GLY A 63 15.24 -2.62 5.18
CA GLY A 63 13.87 -2.17 5.44
C GLY A 63 12.84 -3.00 4.68
N ALA A 64 13.08 -3.24 3.39
CA ALA A 64 12.17 -4.00 2.55
C ALA A 64 11.94 -5.43 3.06
N ILE A 65 13.01 -6.16 3.41
CA ILE A 65 12.90 -7.56 3.87
C ILE A 65 12.17 -7.67 5.21
N LYS A 66 12.42 -6.73 6.14
CA LYS A 66 11.75 -6.70 7.43
C LYS A 66 10.25 -6.47 7.26
N THR A 67 9.89 -5.51 6.41
CA THR A 67 8.50 -5.12 6.19
C THR A 67 7.73 -6.18 5.41
N ILE A 68 8.31 -6.78 4.36
CA ILE A 68 7.61 -7.82 3.56
C ILE A 68 7.34 -9.08 4.38
N ARG A 69 8.25 -9.51 5.26
CA ARG A 69 8.03 -10.64 6.18
C ARG A 69 6.90 -10.38 7.16
N LYS A 70 6.73 -9.12 7.58
CA LYS A 70 5.59 -8.74 8.42
C LYS A 70 4.28 -8.79 7.63
N ALA A 71 4.29 -8.36 6.37
CA ALA A 71 3.13 -8.49 5.48
C ALA A 71 2.73 -9.96 5.32
N ASP A 72 3.70 -10.83 5.01
CA ASP A 72 3.53 -12.29 4.88
C ASP A 72 2.84 -12.88 6.11
N SER A 73 3.40 -12.67 7.31
CA SER A 73 2.84 -13.21 8.55
C SER A 73 1.40 -12.76 8.82
N ILE A 74 1.07 -11.50 8.53
CA ILE A 74 -0.29 -10.98 8.74
C ILE A 74 -1.27 -11.59 7.73
N LEU A 75 -0.87 -11.70 6.46
CA LEU A 75 -1.75 -12.16 5.39
C LEU A 75 -2.02 -13.67 5.47
N GLN A 76 -1.04 -14.46 5.92
CA GLN A 76 -1.23 -15.89 6.21
C GLN A 76 -2.32 -16.15 7.26
N MET A 77 -2.54 -15.22 8.18
CA MET A 77 -3.58 -15.33 9.21
C MET A 77 -4.98 -14.95 8.70
N ASN A 78 -5.09 -14.35 7.50
CA ASN A 78 -6.33 -13.76 7.00
C ASN A 78 -6.77 -14.27 5.58
N PRO A 79 -6.68 -15.58 5.27
CA PRO A 79 -6.90 -16.09 3.92
C PRO A 79 -8.33 -15.91 3.40
N ALA A 80 -9.35 -15.97 4.28
CA ALA A 80 -10.75 -15.81 3.88
C ALA A 80 -11.08 -14.35 3.54
N GLN A 81 -10.48 -13.41 4.27
CA GLN A 81 -10.66 -11.97 4.10
C GLN A 81 -10.01 -11.51 2.79
N ILE A 82 -8.81 -12.00 2.48
CA ILE A 82 -8.11 -11.71 1.23
C ILE A 82 -8.95 -12.16 0.02
N ARG A 83 -9.50 -13.38 0.05
CA ARG A 83 -10.37 -13.87 -1.04
C ARG A 83 -11.64 -13.01 -1.19
N LYS A 84 -12.22 -12.53 -0.09
CA LYS A 84 -13.38 -11.60 -0.13
C LYS A 84 -13.03 -10.24 -0.76
N LEU A 85 -11.76 -9.85 -0.76
CA LEU A 85 -11.30 -8.66 -1.47
C LEU A 85 -11.13 -8.88 -2.97
N GLY A 86 -11.44 -10.05 -3.53
CA GLY A 86 -11.28 -10.31 -4.96
C GLY A 86 -9.82 -10.49 -5.39
N ILE A 87 -8.94 -10.83 -4.44
CA ILE A 87 -7.55 -11.19 -4.65
C ILE A 87 -7.42 -12.71 -4.61
N GLU A 88 -6.67 -13.28 -5.55
CA GLU A 88 -6.31 -14.69 -5.49
C GLU A 88 -5.26 -14.90 -4.40
N TYR A 89 -5.62 -15.67 -3.37
CA TYR A 89 -4.81 -15.77 -2.16
C TYR A 89 -3.51 -16.52 -2.44
N ASP A 90 -3.59 -17.65 -3.15
CA ASP A 90 -2.43 -18.50 -3.35
C ASP A 90 -1.39 -17.78 -4.24
N GLU A 91 -1.83 -17.09 -5.30
CA GLU A 91 -0.98 -16.23 -6.12
C GLU A 91 -0.39 -15.05 -5.33
N LEU A 92 -1.13 -14.47 -4.37
CA LEU A 92 -0.63 -13.38 -3.54
C LEU A 92 0.52 -13.85 -2.64
N MET A 93 0.38 -15.03 -2.05
CA MET A 93 1.43 -15.59 -1.20
C MET A 93 2.67 -15.97 -2.01
N GLU A 94 2.49 -16.54 -3.21
CA GLU A 94 3.59 -16.79 -4.14
C GLU A 94 4.31 -15.50 -4.54
N LEU A 95 3.56 -14.43 -4.84
CA LEU A 95 4.12 -13.13 -5.15
C LEU A 95 4.95 -12.57 -3.98
N ILE A 96 4.46 -12.67 -2.75
CA ILE A 96 5.17 -12.21 -1.55
C ILE A 96 6.47 -12.99 -1.34
N HIS A 97 6.44 -14.30 -1.57
CA HIS A 97 7.64 -15.14 -1.50
C HIS A 97 8.66 -14.77 -2.58
N ASP A 98 8.23 -14.57 -3.83
CA ASP A 98 9.09 -14.13 -4.94
C ASP A 98 9.72 -12.74 -4.65
N ILE A 99 8.94 -11.79 -4.15
CA ILE A 99 9.46 -10.48 -3.72
C ILE A 99 10.52 -10.65 -2.63
N THR A 100 10.24 -11.48 -1.62
CA THR A 100 11.15 -11.76 -0.49
C THR A 100 12.46 -12.38 -0.98
N GLU A 101 12.39 -13.33 -1.91
CA GLU A 101 13.55 -13.95 -2.52
C GLU A 101 14.36 -12.93 -3.34
N LYS A 102 13.71 -12.15 -4.20
CA LYS A 102 14.36 -11.11 -5.02
C LYS A 102 15.10 -10.07 -4.16
N ILE A 103 14.49 -9.63 -3.05
CA ILE A 103 15.14 -8.73 -2.08
C ILE A 103 16.36 -9.41 -1.44
N THR A 104 16.22 -10.67 -1.04
CA THR A 104 17.29 -11.45 -0.39
C THR A 104 18.48 -11.67 -1.32
N LEU A 105 18.21 -11.96 -2.60
CA LEU A 105 19.20 -12.08 -3.67
C LEU A 105 19.73 -10.73 -4.17
N LYS A 106 19.28 -9.61 -3.57
CA LYS A 106 19.67 -8.24 -3.93
C LYS A 106 19.44 -7.91 -5.41
N LYS A 107 18.42 -8.53 -6.02
CA LYS A 107 18.02 -8.22 -7.40
C LYS A 107 17.48 -6.78 -7.47
N PRO A 108 17.63 -6.08 -8.60
CA PRO A 108 17.03 -4.76 -8.77
C PRO A 108 15.51 -4.85 -8.64
N TYR A 109 14.91 -3.81 -8.07
CA TYR A 109 13.46 -3.71 -7.92
C TYR A 109 12.76 -3.75 -9.29
N GLN A 110 11.64 -4.45 -9.34
CA GLN A 110 10.72 -4.50 -10.48
C GLN A 110 9.30 -4.23 -9.98
N SER A 111 8.48 -3.61 -10.83
CA SER A 111 7.06 -3.41 -10.54
C SER A 111 6.36 -4.75 -10.40
N VAL A 112 5.51 -4.87 -9.38
CA VAL A 112 4.70 -6.05 -9.12
C VAL A 112 3.23 -5.68 -9.20
N SER A 113 2.38 -6.62 -9.60
CA SER A 113 0.93 -6.41 -9.64
C SER A 113 0.29 -7.42 -8.69
N LEU A 114 -0.65 -6.95 -7.86
CA LEU A 114 -1.42 -7.83 -7.00
C LEU A 114 -2.34 -8.71 -7.86
N PRO A 115 -2.51 -9.99 -7.53
CA PRO A 115 -3.29 -10.93 -8.32
C PRO A 115 -4.80 -10.72 -8.08
N ILE A 116 -5.38 -9.77 -8.80
CA ILE A 116 -6.81 -9.48 -8.75
C ILE A 116 -7.54 -10.47 -9.65
N CYS A 117 -8.45 -11.27 -9.08
CA CYS A 117 -9.26 -12.24 -9.82
C CYS A 117 -10.72 -11.79 -10.03
N ASP A 118 -11.25 -10.87 -9.21
CA ASP A 118 -12.61 -10.38 -9.38
C ASP A 118 -12.70 -9.32 -10.49
N LYS A 119 -13.47 -9.61 -11.54
CA LYS A 119 -13.73 -8.70 -12.67
C LYS A 119 -14.35 -7.38 -12.24
N LYS A 120 -15.23 -7.36 -11.24
CA LYS A 120 -15.86 -6.13 -10.74
C LYS A 120 -14.85 -5.21 -10.06
N LEU A 121 -13.85 -5.79 -9.39
CA LEU A 121 -12.77 -5.02 -8.79
C LEU A 121 -11.88 -4.40 -9.88
N ILE A 122 -11.56 -5.16 -10.92
CA ILE A 122 -10.81 -4.66 -12.08
C ILE A 122 -11.57 -3.52 -12.74
N GLU A 123 -12.88 -3.68 -12.98
CA GLU A 123 -13.74 -2.63 -13.55
C GLU A 123 -13.76 -1.36 -12.68
N ALA A 124 -13.87 -1.50 -11.36
CA ALA A 124 -13.81 -0.38 -10.42
C ALA A 124 -12.46 0.34 -10.47
N CYS A 125 -11.36 -0.40 -10.53
CA CYS A 125 -10.03 0.18 -10.67
C CYS A 125 -9.85 0.90 -12.01
N LEU A 126 -10.35 0.32 -13.11
CA LEU A 126 -10.34 0.96 -14.42
C LEU A 126 -11.16 2.25 -14.45
N ALA A 127 -12.30 2.28 -13.75
CA ALA A 127 -13.10 3.50 -13.59
C ALA A 127 -12.35 4.56 -12.79
N GLY A 128 -11.76 4.20 -11.63
CA GLY A 128 -10.94 5.11 -10.83
C GLY A 128 -9.73 5.65 -11.58
N CYS A 129 -9.09 4.83 -12.42
CA CYS A 129 -8.02 5.31 -13.32
C CYS A 129 -8.50 6.36 -14.32
N ARG A 130 -9.68 6.16 -14.93
CA ARG A 130 -10.25 7.15 -15.88
C ARG A 130 -10.55 8.48 -15.20
N GLU A 131 -11.13 8.44 -14.00
CA GLU A 131 -11.45 9.65 -13.22
C GLU A 131 -10.18 10.40 -12.79
N ALA A 132 -9.14 9.68 -12.39
CA ALA A 132 -7.87 10.27 -11.94
C ALA A 132 -6.89 10.58 -13.10
N GLY A 133 -7.23 10.26 -14.35
CA GLY A 133 -6.37 10.46 -15.52
C GLY A 133 -5.16 9.54 -15.60
N TYR A 134 -5.16 8.40 -14.90
CA TYR A 134 -4.07 7.43 -14.91
C TYR A 134 -4.28 6.32 -15.95
N ARG A 135 -3.17 5.73 -16.43
CA ARG A 135 -3.18 4.51 -17.25
C ARG A 135 -3.03 3.27 -16.35
N TRP A 136 -4.01 2.38 -16.37
CA TRP A 136 -3.99 1.13 -15.61
C TRP A 136 -2.80 0.23 -15.98
N MET A 137 -2.23 -0.46 -14.99
CA MET A 137 -1.04 -1.33 -15.12
C MET A 137 0.17 -0.68 -15.80
N LYS A 138 0.44 0.59 -15.49
CA LYS A 138 1.68 1.24 -15.95
C LYS A 138 2.86 0.68 -15.13
N GLU A 139 3.96 0.34 -15.80
CA GLU A 139 5.20 -0.01 -15.13
C GLU A 139 5.79 1.21 -14.40
N SER A 140 6.56 0.97 -13.34
CA SER A 140 7.25 2.03 -12.61
C SER A 140 8.29 2.68 -13.52
N ASP A 141 8.17 3.98 -13.74
CA ASP A 141 9.26 4.76 -14.32
C ASP A 141 10.32 5.00 -13.24
N LEU A 142 11.43 4.25 -13.31
CA LEU A 142 12.52 4.33 -12.34
C LEU A 142 13.34 5.63 -12.46
N ASN A 143 13.09 6.45 -13.49
CA ASN A 143 13.73 7.76 -13.65
C ASN A 143 12.89 8.91 -13.08
N ASP A 144 11.65 8.64 -12.63
CA ASP A 144 10.81 9.66 -12.02
C ASP A 144 11.24 9.96 -10.57
N SER A 145 12.06 11.01 -10.44
CA SER A 145 12.56 11.51 -9.16
C SER A 145 11.46 12.03 -8.23
N LEU A 146 10.31 12.46 -8.76
CA LEU A 146 9.14 12.90 -7.99
C LEU A 146 8.41 11.71 -7.38
N LEU A 147 8.29 10.59 -8.10
CA LEU A 147 7.74 9.33 -7.60
C LEU A 147 8.65 8.70 -6.52
N ILE A 148 9.97 8.79 -6.70
CA ILE A 148 10.96 8.22 -5.77
C ILE A 148 11.07 9.07 -4.49
N ASN A 149 10.99 10.40 -4.62
CA ASN A 149 11.18 11.34 -3.51
C ASN A 149 9.90 12.06 -3.07
N ARG A 150 8.71 11.54 -3.37
CA ARG A 150 7.43 12.24 -3.08
C ARG A 150 7.26 12.61 -1.61
N HIS A 151 7.80 11.79 -0.70
CA HIS A 151 7.86 12.10 0.73
C HIS A 151 8.62 13.41 1.04
N VAL A 152 9.62 13.77 0.24
CA VAL A 152 10.41 15.02 0.38
C VAL A 152 9.73 16.20 -0.32
N LEU A 153 9.04 15.94 -1.44
CA LEU A 153 8.53 16.99 -2.34
C LEU A 153 7.05 17.34 -2.13
N ARG A 154 6.31 16.62 -1.28
CA ARG A 154 4.95 17.03 -0.90
C ARG A 154 5.01 18.23 0.04
N ASP A 155 4.14 19.21 -0.20
CA ASP A 155 3.80 20.21 0.80
C ASP A 155 3.18 19.49 2.01
N ARG A 156 3.91 19.49 3.13
CA ARG A 156 3.54 18.80 4.37
C ARG A 156 2.64 19.66 5.26
N SER A 157 2.12 20.78 4.75
CA SER A 157 1.33 21.74 5.53
C SER A 157 0.14 21.09 6.25
N GLU A 158 -0.58 20.15 5.62
CA GLU A 158 -1.72 19.47 6.26
C GLU A 158 -1.29 18.50 7.36
N VAL A 159 -0.22 17.72 7.14
CA VAL A 159 0.33 16.78 8.14
C VAL A 159 0.91 17.52 9.35
N ILE A 160 1.53 18.68 9.12
CA ILE A 160 2.02 19.58 10.19
C ILE A 160 0.84 20.18 10.96
N THR A 161 -0.20 20.63 10.25
CA THR A 161 -1.42 21.20 10.85
C THR A 161 -2.12 20.17 11.74
N GLU A 162 -2.30 18.94 11.24
CA GLU A 162 -2.96 17.87 12.00
C GLU A 162 -2.11 17.40 13.19
N ARG A 163 -0.78 17.29 13.06
CA ARG A 163 0.12 17.03 14.20
C ARG A 163 0.03 18.12 15.27
N ASN A 164 -0.01 19.40 14.88
CA ASN A 164 -0.13 20.52 15.82
C ASN A 164 -1.48 20.50 16.54
N LYS A 165 -2.56 20.16 15.83
CA LYS A 165 -3.90 20.01 16.41
C LYS A 165 -3.95 18.88 17.45
N GLN A 166 -3.35 17.73 17.15
CA GLN A 166 -3.23 16.60 18.09
C GLN A 166 -2.34 16.92 19.30
N LEU A 167 -1.27 17.71 19.13
CA LEU A 167 -0.43 18.19 20.23
C LEU A 167 -1.19 19.18 21.14
N GLN A 168 -2.01 20.06 20.57
CA GLN A 168 -2.84 21.00 21.33
C GLN A 168 -3.89 20.29 22.17
N ILE A 169 -4.58 19.29 21.60
CA ILE A 169 -5.58 18.47 22.30
C ILE A 169 -4.95 17.72 23.49
N ARG A 170 -3.69 17.28 23.36
CA ARG A 170 -2.95 16.62 24.46
C ARG A 170 -2.54 17.59 25.56
N LYS A 171 -2.24 18.85 25.22
CA LYS A 171 -1.96 19.90 26.23
C LYS A 171 -3.21 20.30 27.00
N THR A 172 -4.35 20.49 26.32
CA THR A 172 -5.62 20.85 26.97
C THR A 172 -6.26 19.73 27.82
N LYS A 173 -5.79 18.49 27.69
CA LYS A 173 -6.23 17.37 28.55
C LYS A 173 -5.36 17.18 29.80
N ASN A 174 -4.22 17.86 29.88
CA ASN A 174 -3.27 17.78 31.00
C ASN A 174 -3.25 19.07 31.86
N ASP A 175 -4.11 20.04 31.54
CA ASP A 175 -4.46 21.21 32.37
C ASP A 175 -5.86 20.98 32.98
#